data_AF-A0A8I1XV54-F1
#
_entry.id   AF-A0A8I1XV54-F1
#
_cell.length_a   1.000
_cell.length_b   1.000
_cell.length_c   1.000
_cell.angle_alpha   90.00
_cell.angle_beta   90.00
_cell.angle_gamma   90.00
#
_symmetry.space_group_name_H-M   'P 1'
#
loop_
_entity.id
_entity.type
_entity.pdbx_description
1 polymer ?
#
loop_
_entity_poly.entity_id
_entity_poly.type
_entity_poly.pdbx_seq_one_letter_code
_entity_poly.pdbx_strand_id
1 'polypeptide(L)' 'MAKRKREITDAKIDRFIKEGRGQGTGAGYLPWLRVQDVPSVKRK' A
#
# COMPACT_ATOMS: atom_id res chain seq x y z
N MET A 1 -1.08 17.98 -7.82
CA MET A 1 -1.31 16.77 -6.99
C MET A 1 -0.97 17.10 -5.55
N ALA A 2 -1.98 17.14 -4.67
CA ALA A 2 -1.74 17.38 -3.25
C ALA A 2 -0.80 16.30 -2.68
N LYS A 3 0.15 16.72 -1.84
CA LYS A 3 1.13 15.83 -1.20
C LYS A 3 0.36 14.87 -0.28
N ARG A 4 0.05 13.67 -0.75
CA ARG A 4 -0.62 12.65 0.07
C ARG A 4 0.33 12.26 1.20
N LYS A 5 -0.16 12.37 2.44
CA LYS A 5 0.51 11.78 3.61
C LYS A 5 0.44 10.26 3.47
N ARG A 6 1.59 9.67 3.13
CA ARG A 6 1.78 8.21 2.97
C ARG A 6 2.16 7.55 4.29
N GLU A 7 1.91 8.22 5.40
CA GLU A 7 2.16 7.69 6.74
C GLU A 7 1.31 6.42 6.92
N ILE A 8 1.99 5.35 7.32
CA ILE A 8 1.39 4.09 7.73
C ILE A 8 1.20 4.22 9.24
N THR A 9 -0.04 4.46 9.66
CA THR A 9 -0.44 4.48 11.07
C THR A 9 -1.05 3.12 11.44
N ASP A 10 -1.10 2.80 12.73
CA ASP A 10 -1.62 1.51 13.21
C ASP A 10 -3.06 1.25 12.74
N ALA A 11 -3.93 2.26 12.79
CA ALA A 11 -5.29 2.16 12.25
C ALA A 11 -5.35 1.81 10.75
N LYS A 12 -4.34 2.22 9.98
CA LYS A 12 -4.21 1.87 8.56
C LYS A 12 -3.71 0.45 8.39
N ILE A 13 -2.80 -0.01 9.25
CA ILE A 13 -2.30 -1.39 9.29
C ILE A 13 -3.46 -2.33 9.62
N ASP A 14 -4.24 -2.03 10.67
CA ASP A 14 -5.44 -2.80 11.04
C ASP A 14 -6.43 -2.91 9.89
N ARG A 15 -6.65 -1.80 9.17
CA ARG A 15 -7.50 -1.81 7.98
C ARG A 15 -6.92 -2.69 6.87
N PHE A 16 -5.62 -2.64 6.61
CA PHE A 16 -4.98 -3.47 5.59
C PHE A 16 -5.02 -4.96 5.94
N ILE A 17 -4.84 -5.30 7.22
CA ILE A 17 -5.02 -6.66 7.73
C ILE A 17 -6.47 -7.11 7.55
N LYS A 18 -7.45 -6.28 7.91
CA LYS A 18 -8.89 -6.57 7.69
C LYS A 18 -9.27 -6.69 6.21
N GLU A 19 -8.62 -5.93 5.34
CA GLU A 19 -8.78 -6.02 3.88
C GLU A 19 -8.10 -7.27 3.28
N GLY A 20 -7.38 -8.07 4.07
CA GLY A 20 -6.67 -9.26 3.59
C GLY A 20 -5.49 -8.93 2.68
N ARG A 21 -4.92 -7.71 2.79
CA ARG A 21 -3.69 -7.39 2.07
C ARG A 21 -2.56 -8.31 2.55
N GLY A 22 -1.56 -8.51 1.71
CA GLY A 22 -0.49 -9.46 1.93
C GLY A 22 -0.90 -10.93 1.84
N GLN A 23 -2.19 -11.22 1.64
CA GLN A 23 -2.71 -12.59 1.52
C GLN A 23 -3.03 -12.91 0.06
N GLY A 24 -3.13 -14.21 -0.22
CA GLY A 24 -3.33 -14.77 -1.56
C GLY A 24 -2.01 -15.13 -2.26
N THR A 25 -2.12 -15.83 -3.37
CA THR A 25 -0.98 -16.31 -4.17
C THR A 25 -1.29 -16.16 -5.66
N GLY A 26 -0.26 -15.89 -6.46
CA GLY A 26 -0.40 -15.67 -7.90
C GLY A 26 -1.34 -14.50 -8.20
N ALA A 27 -2.38 -14.75 -9.00
CA ALA A 27 -3.37 -13.74 -9.39
C ALA A 27 -4.26 -13.25 -8.23
N GLY A 28 -4.36 -14.02 -7.14
CA GLY A 28 -5.13 -13.66 -5.95
C GLY A 28 -4.34 -12.84 -4.92
N TYR A 29 -3.05 -12.58 -5.15
CA TYR A 29 -2.23 -11.85 -4.19
C TYR A 29 -2.63 -10.38 -4.12
N LEU A 30 -2.94 -9.92 -2.91
CA LEU A 30 -3.23 -8.51 -2.65
C LEU A 30 -1.97 -7.80 -2.12
N PRO A 31 -1.26 -6.99 -2.90
CA PRO A 31 -0.04 -6.33 -2.44
C PRO A 31 -0.33 -5.30 -1.34
N TRP A 32 0.59 -5.19 -0.37
CA TRP A 32 0.48 -4.24 0.74
C TRP A 32 0.53 -2.79 0.26
N LEU A 33 1.46 -2.51 -0.66
CA LEU A 33 1.67 -1.21 -1.28
C LEU A 33 1.20 -1.26 -2.74
N ARG A 34 0.40 -0.30 -3.17
CA ARG A 34 -0.01 -0.16 -4.58
C ARG A 34 0.87 0.87 -5.29
N VAL A 35 0.88 0.83 -6.62
CA VAL A 35 1.69 1.75 -7.45
C VAL A 35 1.43 3.23 -7.11
N GLN A 36 0.19 3.57 -6.79
CA GLN A 36 -0.23 4.92 -6.36
C GLN A 36 0.38 5.40 -5.03
N ASP A 37 0.79 4.46 -4.18
CA ASP A 37 1.40 4.76 -2.89
C ASP A 37 2.90 5.04 -3.04
N VAL A 38 3.52 4.54 -4.11
CA VAL A 38 4.92 4.79 -4.45
C VAL A 38 5.05 6.22 -5.00
N PRO A 39 5.88 7.08 -4.39
CA PRO A 39 6.19 8.39 -4.96
C PRO A 39 6.95 8.22 -6.28
N SER A 40 6.69 9.11 -7.25
CA SER A 40 7.52 9.22 -8.45
C SER A 40 8.88 9.80 -8.05
N VAL A 41 9.77 8.92 -7.62
CA VAL A 41 11.18 9.24 -7.43
C VAL A 41 11.85 8.98 -8.76
N LYS A 42 12.34 10.03 -9.43
CA LYS A 42 13.33 9.86 -10.50
C LYS A 42 14.55 9.18 -9.87
N ARG A 43 14.81 7.91 -10.19
CA ARG A 43 16.13 7.32 -9.97
C ARG A 43 17.06 8.00 -10.98
N LYS A 44 18.08 8.69 -10.46
CA LYS A 44 19.19 9.22 -11.25
C LYS A 44 20.30 8.18 -11.31
#